data_AF-A0A3R7BWS1-F1
#
_entry.id   AF-A0A3R7BWS1-F1
#
_cell.length_a   1.000
_cell.length_b   1.000
_cell.length_c   1.000
_cell.angle_alpha   90.00
_cell.angle_beta   90.00
_cell.angle_gamma   90.00
#
_symmetry.space_group_name_H-M   'P 1'
#
loop_
_entity.id
_entity.type
_entity.pdbx_description
1 polymer ?
#
loop_
_entity_poly.entity_id
_entity_poly.type
_entity_poly.pdbx_seq_one_letter_code
_entity_poly.pdbx_strand_id
1 'polypeptide(L)'
;MDESIVLMSAMTLLLEESSEHTRAIHISRGRFNLMAQSYSTCAFHFCFKKNEIQQLKVLLEIPDLIITPQRYNASDEETLCIVLNRL
;
A
#
# COMPACT_ATOMS: atom_id res chain seq x y z
N MET A 1 28.90 16.68 16.01
CA MET A 1 28.02 15.87 15.15
C MET A 1 28.52 16.08 13.73
N ASP A 2 28.74 14.99 13.01
CA ASP A 2 29.38 15.03 11.70
C ASP A 2 28.37 15.55 10.66
N GLU A 3 28.60 16.75 10.12
CA GLU A 3 27.65 17.41 9.20
C GLU A 3 27.43 16.60 7.92
N SER A 4 28.38 15.72 7.58
CA SER A 4 28.26 14.76 6.49
C SER A 4 27.11 13.76 6.68
N ILE A 5 26.85 13.33 7.93
CA ILE A 5 25.77 12.41 8.27
C ILE A 5 24.41 13.11 8.11
N VAL A 6 24.33 14.38 8.52
CA VAL A 6 23.12 15.19 8.41
C VAL A 6 22.80 15.45 6.92
N LEU A 7 23.83 15.77 6.13
CA LEU A 7 23.67 16.02 4.69
C LEU A 7 23.24 14.75 3.92
N MET A 8 23.84 13.59 4.22
CA MET A 8 23.43 12.31 3.63
C MET A 8 21.98 11.94 4.01
N SER A 9 21.59 12.20 5.26
CA SER A 9 20.24 11.92 5.72
C SER A 9 19.21 12.83 5.04
N ALA A 10 19.52 14.11 4.88
CA ALA A 10 18.68 15.06 4.15
C ALA A 10 18.55 14.72 2.66
N MET A 11 19.63 14.29 2.01
CA MET A 11 19.59 13.87 0.60
C MET A 11 18.79 12.59 0.39
N THR A 12 18.83 11.66 1.35
CA THR A 12 18.01 10.43 1.29
C THR A 12 16.51 10.75 1.35
N LEU A 13 16.11 11.68 2.23
CA LEU A 13 14.71 12.11 2.34
C LEU A 13 14.22 12.84 1.09
N LEU A 14 15.07 13.69 0.49
CA LEU A 14 14.73 14.40 -0.76
C LEU A 14 14.62 13.45 -1.96
N LEU A 15 15.42 12.37 -1.98
CA LEU A 15 15.33 11.34 -3.03
C LEU A 15 14.04 10.53 -2.93
N GLU A 16 13.58 10.20 -1.70
CA GLU A 16 12.26 9.58 -1.49
C GLU A 16 11.11 10.51 -1.92
N GLU A 17 11.23 11.81 -1.68
CA GLU A 17 10.20 12.80 -2.05
C GLU A 17 10.15 13.07 -3.57
N SER A 18 11.28 12.95 -4.26
CA SER A 18 11.43 13.21 -5.71
C SER A 18 10.86 12.13 -6.63
N SER A 19 10.44 10.99 -6.09
CA SER A 19 9.62 10.03 -6.85
C SER A 19 8.34 10.74 -7.25
N GLU A 20 8.21 11.10 -8.53
CA GLU A 20 7.01 11.68 -9.11
C GLU A 20 5.80 10.91 -8.59
N HIS A 21 5.04 11.54 -7.68
CA HIS A 21 3.85 10.96 -7.07
C HIS A 21 2.74 10.96 -8.13
N THR A 22 2.90 10.10 -9.12
CA THR A 22 1.80 9.65 -9.94
C THR A 22 0.78 9.11 -8.94
N ARG A 23 -0.41 9.72 -8.91
CA ARG A 23 -1.52 9.37 -8.00
C ARG A 23 -2.02 7.92 -8.18
N ALA A 24 -1.42 7.18 -9.11
CA ALA A 24 -1.59 5.76 -9.30
C ALA A 24 -0.56 5.02 -8.43
N ILE A 25 -1.08 4.16 -7.55
CA ILE A 25 -0.28 3.20 -6.81
C ILE A 25 0.60 2.45 -7.82
N HIS A 26 1.90 2.39 -7.57
CA HIS A 26 2.77 1.52 -8.37
C HIS A 26 2.40 0.08 -8.02
N ILE A 27 1.44 -0.47 -8.77
CA ILE A 27 0.94 -1.83 -8.59
C ILE A 27 2.05 -2.75 -9.05
N SER A 28 2.77 -3.33 -8.09
CA SER A 28 3.73 -4.38 -8.40
C SER A 28 2.98 -5.46 -9.19
N ARG A 29 3.59 -5.99 -10.27
CA ARG A 29 3.00 -7.13 -11.01
C ARG A 29 2.74 -8.34 -10.10
N GLY A 30 3.43 -8.43 -8.96
CA GLY A 30 3.23 -9.43 -7.91
C GLY A 30 1.91 -9.31 -7.16
N ARG A 31 1.64 -10.29 -6.30
CA ARG A 31 0.46 -10.32 -5.43
C ARG A 31 0.50 -9.17 -4.42
N PHE A 32 -0.63 -8.52 -4.16
CA PHE A 32 -0.68 -7.53 -3.08
C PHE A 32 -0.46 -8.24 -1.74
N ASN A 33 0.39 -7.66 -0.91
CA ASN A 33 0.66 -8.17 0.43
C ASN A 33 0.57 -7.01 1.42
N LEU A 34 -0.54 -6.93 2.14
CA LEU A 34 -0.78 -5.91 3.16
C LEU A 34 0.31 -5.95 4.25
N MET A 35 0.80 -7.14 4.60
CA MET A 35 1.82 -7.31 5.64
C MET A 35 3.17 -6.76 5.22
N ALA A 36 3.49 -6.75 3.92
CA ALA A 36 4.70 -6.15 3.37
C ALA A 36 4.64 -4.61 3.29
N GLN A 37 3.45 -3.99 3.45
CA GLN A 37 3.30 -2.53 3.43
C GLN A 37 3.69 -1.91 4.78
N SER A 38 4.31 -0.73 4.72
CA SER A 38 4.58 0.09 5.90
C SER A 38 3.31 0.80 6.40
N TYR A 39 3.30 1.25 7.66
CA TYR A 39 2.15 2.00 8.20
C TYR A 39 1.88 3.31 7.47
N SER A 40 2.94 4.05 7.08
CA SER A 40 2.82 5.30 6.33
C SER A 40 2.28 5.05 4.92
N THR A 41 2.77 4.00 4.25
CA THR A 41 2.27 3.56 2.93
C THR A 41 0.78 3.22 3.00
N CYS A 42 0.33 2.50 4.04
CA CYS A 42 -1.08 2.20 4.22
C CYS A 42 -1.94 3.46 4.40
N ALA A 43 -1.52 4.36 5.30
CA ALA A 43 -2.25 5.60 5.56
C ALA A 43 -2.32 6.50 4.32
N PHE A 44 -1.23 6.56 3.55
CA PHE A 44 -1.17 7.38 2.35
C PHE A 44 -2.04 6.83 1.20
N HIS A 45 -1.97 5.52 0.91
CA HIS A 45 -2.67 4.95 -0.23
C HIS A 45 -4.13 4.58 0.06
N PHE A 46 -4.43 4.10 1.26
CA PHE A 46 -5.77 3.62 1.62
C PHE A 46 -6.55 4.61 2.48
N CYS A 47 -5.92 5.67 2.99
CA CYS A 47 -6.50 6.59 3.98
C CYS A 47 -6.87 5.90 5.31
N PHE A 48 -6.38 4.68 5.51
CA PHE A 48 -6.63 3.84 6.69
C PHE A 48 -5.30 3.33 7.24
N LYS A 49 -5.23 3.16 8.57
CA LYS A 49 -4.12 2.46 9.21
C LYS A 49 -4.18 0.97 8.88
N LYS A 50 -3.03 0.30 8.93
CA LYS A 50 -2.92 -1.14 8.65
C LYS A 50 -3.93 -2.01 9.42
N ASN A 51 -4.14 -1.72 10.71
CA ASN A 51 -5.14 -2.44 11.52
C ASN A 51 -6.58 -2.10 11.13
N GLU A 52 -6.85 -0.86 10.74
CA GLU A 52 -8.18 -0.43 10.27
C GLU A 52 -8.51 -1.12 8.95
N ILE A 53 -7.54 -1.31 8.05
CA ILE A 53 -7.71 -2.09 6.81
C ILE A 53 -8.12 -3.53 7.14
N GLN A 54 -7.49 -4.17 8.13
CA GLN A 54 -7.88 -5.53 8.55
C GLN A 54 -9.31 -5.57 9.13
N GLN A 55 -9.69 -4.58 9.94
CA GLN A 55 -11.05 -4.46 10.46
C GLN A 55 -12.07 -4.22 9.34
N LEU A 56 -11.69 -3.43 8.33
CA LEU A 56 -12.54 -3.12 7.19
C LEU A 56 -12.87 -4.36 6.35
N LYS A 57 -11.92 -5.29 6.21
CA LYS A 57 -12.17 -6.60 5.55
C LYS A 57 -13.31 -7.35 6.23
N VAL A 58 -13.28 -7.40 7.57
CA VAL A 58 -14.30 -8.10 8.38
C VAL A 58 -15.64 -7.37 8.31
N LEU A 59 -15.62 -6.03 8.43
CA LEU A 59 -16.84 -5.23 8.44
C LEU A 59 -17.58 -5.22 7.10
N LEU A 60 -16.83 -5.30 6.00
CA LEU A 60 -17.39 -5.39 4.65
C LEU A 60 -17.72 -6.84 4.24
N GLU A 61 -17.50 -7.81 5.13
CA GLU A 61 -17.71 -9.24 4.87
C GLU A 61 -17.04 -9.68 3.55
N ILE A 62 -15.82 -9.19 3.31
CA ILE A 62 -15.08 -9.51 2.09
C ILE A 62 -14.83 -11.02 2.08
N PRO A 63 -15.27 -11.75 1.04
CA PRO A 63 -15.03 -13.19 0.97
C PRO A 63 -13.53 -13.47 0.80
N ASP A 64 -13.09 -14.58 1.38
CA ASP A 64 -11.69 -15.04 1.34
C ASP A 64 -11.11 -15.14 -0.08
N LEU A 65 -12.00 -15.34 -1.07
CA LEU A 65 -11.67 -15.49 -2.47
C LEU A 65 -12.63 -14.71 -3.35
N ILE A 66 -12.09 -13.88 -4.25
CA ILE A 66 -12.85 -13.35 -5.39
C ILE A 66 -12.15 -13.70 -6.70
N ILE A 67 -12.93 -14.24 -7.64
CA ILE A 67 -12.47 -14.42 -9.02
C ILE A 67 -12.71 -13.09 -9.74
N THR A 68 -11.62 -12.43 -10.13
CA THR A 68 -11.68 -11.18 -10.89
C THR A 68 -11.10 -11.38 -12.30
N PRO A 69 -11.52 -10.60 -13.30
CA PRO A 69 -10.94 -10.71 -14.65
C PRO A 69 -9.43 -10.45 -14.68
N GLN A 70 -8.94 -9.55 -13.81
CA GLN A 70 -7.51 -9.24 -13.72
C GLN A 70 -6.74 -10.29 -12.90
N ARG A 71 -7.39 -10.97 -11.94
CA ARG A 71 -6.80 -11.99 -11.08
C ARG A 71 -7.77 -13.18 -10.91
N TYR A 72 -7.37 -14.34 -11.45
CA TYR A 72 -8.15 -15.60 -11.42
C TYR A 72 -8.59 -16.05 -10.01
N ASN A 73 -7.90 -15.56 -8.99
CA ASN A 73 -8.19 -15.77 -7.58
C ASN A 73 -7.49 -14.62 -6.84
N ALA A 74 -8.24 -13.68 -6.29
CA ALA A 74 -7.77 -12.60 -5.43
C ALA A 74 -8.00 -12.96 -3.96
N SER A 75 -7.00 -12.72 -3.10
CA SER A 75 -7.20 -12.82 -1.66
C SER A 75 -8.21 -11.78 -1.17
N ASP A 76 -8.68 -11.92 0.05
CA ASP A 76 -9.50 -10.92 0.73
C ASP A 76 -8.82 -9.53 0.82
N GLU A 77 -7.50 -9.45 1.02
CA GLU A 77 -6.78 -8.16 0.97
C GLU A 77 -6.75 -7.57 -0.44
N GLU A 78 -6.43 -8.38 -1.44
CA GLU A 78 -6.45 -7.96 -2.85
C GLU A 78 -7.85 -7.47 -3.23
N THR A 79 -8.86 -8.21 -2.82
CA THR A 79 -10.25 -7.87 -3.03
C THR A 79 -10.61 -6.53 -2.40
N LEU A 80 -10.24 -6.30 -1.14
CA LEU A 80 -10.48 -5.03 -0.48
C LEU A 80 -9.83 -3.89 -1.26
N CYS A 81 -8.60 -4.07 -1.72
CA CYS A 81 -7.90 -3.05 -2.50
C CYS A 81 -8.56 -2.79 -3.86
N ILE A 82 -9.10 -3.81 -4.52
CA ILE A 82 -9.90 -3.68 -5.75
C ILE A 82 -11.19 -2.91 -5.48
N VAL A 83 -11.92 -3.26 -4.41
CA VAL A 83 -13.17 -2.57 -4.01
C VAL A 83 -12.91 -1.10 -3.69
N LEU A 84 -11.77 -0.79 -3.06
CA LEU A 84 -11.36 0.58 -2.77
C LEU A 84 -10.78 1.32 -3.99
N ASN A 85 -10.66 0.66 -5.15
CA ASN A 85 -10.01 1.18 -6.35
C ASN A 85 -8.58 1.69 -6.09
N ARG A 86 -7.82 0.87 -5.34
CA ARG A 86 -6.44 1.13 -4.89
C ARG A 86 -5.47 0.04 -5.38
N LEU A 87 -5.81 -0.66 -6.46
CA LEU A 87 -5.03 -1.75 -7.06
C LEU A 87 -4.93 -1.61 -8.57
#